data_AF-A0A518J160-F1
#
_entry.id   AF-A0A518J160-F1
#
_cell.length_a   1.000
_cell.length_b   1.000
_cell.length_c   1.000
_cell.angle_alpha   90.00
_cell.angle_beta   90.00
_cell.angle_gamma   90.00
#
_symmetry.space_group_name_H-M   'P 1'
#
loop_
_entity.id
_entity.type
_entity.pdbx_description
1 polymer ?
#
loop_
_entity_poly.entity_id
_entity_poly.type
_entity_poly.pdbx_seq_one_letter_code
_entity_poly.pdbx_strand_id
1 'polypeptide(L)'
;MEQANATAGAPVHSMVTRRRCPECDGDNLEWGDSMRNTSGVVDGRLRMHDVACEFFLGCCDCSETVLVVAAGDVAAFLTAETYG
;
A
#
# COMPACT_ATOMS: atom_id res chain seq x y z
N MET A 1 8.17 -20.61 15.82
CA MET A 1 6.87 -20.40 15.14
C MET A 1 7.03 -19.14 14.32
N GLU A 2 7.47 -19.28 13.08
CA GLU A 2 7.68 -18.16 12.15
C GLU A 2 6.44 -18.12 11.24
N GLN A 3 5.62 -17.08 11.37
CA GLN A 3 4.55 -16.85 10.42
C GLN A 3 5.11 -15.99 9.30
N ALA A 4 5.32 -16.61 8.14
CA ALA A 4 5.58 -15.92 6.89
C ALA A 4 4.33 -15.11 6.51
N ASN A 5 4.44 -13.78 6.59
CA ASN A 5 3.38 -12.90 6.10
C ASN A 5 3.49 -12.82 4.57
N ALA A 6 2.67 -13.62 3.89
CA ALA A 6 2.48 -13.54 2.45
C ALA A 6 1.72 -12.26 2.13
N THR A 7 2.40 -11.22 1.63
CA THR A 7 1.72 -10.13 0.93
C THR A 7 1.26 -10.68 -0.42
N ALA A 8 0.07 -11.27 -0.44
CA ALA A 8 -0.65 -11.57 -1.65
C ALA A 8 -0.87 -10.25 -2.41
N GLY A 9 -0.28 -10.13 -3.61
CA GLY A 9 -0.46 -8.98 -4.48
C GLY A 9 -1.93 -8.72 -4.70
N ALA A 10 -2.40 -7.54 -4.29
CA ALA A 10 -3.79 -7.17 -4.45
C ALA A 10 -4.07 -7.08 -5.97
N PRO A 11 -5.15 -7.66 -6.49
CA PRO A 11 -5.45 -7.57 -7.90
C PRO A 11 -5.61 -6.11 -8.31
N VAL A 12 -4.93 -5.74 -9.39
CA VAL A 12 -4.82 -4.40 -9.98
C VAL A 12 -6.16 -3.63 -10.05
N HIS A 13 -7.28 -4.33 -10.25
CA HIS A 13 -8.62 -3.74 -10.31
C HIS A 13 -9.14 -3.18 -8.96
N SER A 14 -8.62 -3.69 -7.84
CA SER A 14 -9.03 -3.26 -6.50
C SER A 14 -8.50 -1.88 -6.12
N MET A 15 -7.43 -1.41 -6.79
CA MET A 15 -6.76 -0.14 -6.49
C MET A 15 -7.67 1.08 -6.73
N VAL A 16 -8.62 1.00 -7.67
CA VAL A 16 -9.44 2.16 -8.08
C VAL A 16 -10.89 2.10 -7.60
N THR A 17 -11.29 1.01 -6.93
CA THR A 17 -12.70 0.73 -6.66
C THR A 17 -13.22 1.43 -5.40
N ARG A 18 -12.34 1.78 -4.44
CA ARG A 18 -12.75 2.43 -3.19
C ARG A 18 -12.98 3.93 -3.39
N ARG A 19 -14.24 4.36 -3.28
CA ARG A 19 -14.66 5.77 -3.42
C ARG A 19 -15.14 6.40 -2.11
N ARG A 20 -15.35 5.60 -1.05
CA ARG A 20 -15.86 6.07 0.25
C ARG A 20 -15.13 5.37 1.38
N CYS A 21 -14.91 6.09 2.47
CA CYS A 21 -14.31 5.59 3.69
C CYS A 21 -15.24 4.57 4.35
N PRO A 22 -14.75 3.37 4.74
CA PRO A 22 -15.57 2.38 5.42
C PRO A 22 -15.97 2.79 6.85
N GLU A 23 -15.22 3.69 7.48
CA GLU A 23 -15.45 4.12 8.87
C GLU A 23 -16.42 5.29 8.98
N CYS A 24 -16.22 6.35 8.18
CA CYS A 24 -17.02 7.58 8.28
C CYS A 24 -17.97 7.83 7.11
N ASP A 25 -17.97 6.97 6.09
CA ASP A 25 -18.71 7.12 4.82
C ASP A 25 -18.38 8.40 4.02
N GLY A 26 -17.34 9.13 4.44
CA GLY A 26 -16.79 10.29 3.73
C GLY A 26 -16.14 9.90 2.40
N ASP A 27 -16.13 10.84 1.46
CA ASP A 27 -15.55 10.68 0.11
C ASP A 27 -14.24 11.46 -0.07
N ASN A 28 -13.78 12.16 0.97
CA ASN A 28 -12.50 12.86 1.01
C ASN A 28 -11.35 11.87 1.26
N LEU A 29 -10.95 11.19 0.18
CA LEU A 29 -9.89 10.18 0.17
C LEU A 29 -8.66 10.69 -0.60
N GLU A 30 -7.47 10.44 -0.06
CA GLU A 30 -6.20 10.88 -0.62
C GLU A 30 -5.17 9.74 -0.68
N TRP A 31 -4.42 9.68 -1.77
CA TRP A 31 -3.30 8.75 -1.92
C TRP A 31 -2.03 9.32 -1.30
N GLY A 32 -1.35 8.52 -0.49
CA GLY A 32 -0.02 8.80 0.04
C GLY A 32 0.93 7.63 -0.15
N ASP A 33 2.20 7.86 0.15
CA ASP A 33 3.25 6.85 0.17
C ASP A 33 3.97 6.83 1.52
N SER A 34 4.52 5.67 1.87
CA SER A 34 5.29 5.47 3.08
C SER A 34 6.40 4.44 2.87
N MET A 35 7.51 4.62 3.58
CA MET A 35 8.60 3.65 3.59
C MET A 35 8.38 2.64 4.72
N ARG A 36 8.32 1.36 4.37
CA ARG A 36 8.18 0.25 5.30
C ARG A 36 9.49 -0.54 5.39
N ASN A 37 9.87 -0.87 6.61
CA ASN A 37 10.88 -1.89 6.85
C ASN A 37 10.28 -3.28 6.60
N THR A 38 10.90 -4.03 5.69
CA THR A 38 10.48 -5.39 5.32
C THR A 38 11.30 -6.47 6.01
N SER A 39 12.34 -6.12 6.77
CA SER A 39 13.21 -7.07 7.46
C SER A 39 13.01 -7.07 8.98
N GLY A 40 13.26 -8.22 9.61
CA GLY A 40 13.26 -8.39 11.06
C GLY A 40 14.50 -7.81 11.76
N VAL A 41 15.28 -6.95 11.07
CA VAL A 41 16.52 -6.28 11.51
C VAL A 41 17.32 -7.07 12.56
N VAL A 42 18.14 -8.02 12.09
CA VAL A 42 18.95 -8.89 12.97
C VAL A 42 20.12 -8.13 13.65
N ASP A 43 20.63 -7.06 13.04
CA ASP A 43 21.85 -6.35 13.48
C ASP A 43 21.66 -4.85 13.81
N GLY A 44 20.41 -4.41 14.05
CA GLY A 44 20.09 -3.01 14.37
C GLY A 44 20.32 -1.98 13.25
N ARG A 45 20.64 -2.40 12.02
CA ARG A 45 20.89 -1.51 10.88
C ARG A 45 20.10 -1.93 9.64
N LEU A 46 19.29 -1.00 9.11
CA LEU A 46 18.60 -1.17 7.84
C LEU A 46 19.55 -0.99 6.66
N ARG A 47 19.41 -1.84 5.65
CA ARG A 47 20.02 -1.71 4.33
C ARG A 47 18.95 -1.27 3.33
N MET A 48 19.38 -0.77 2.17
CA MET A 48 18.43 -0.28 1.16
C MET A 48 17.45 -1.36 0.66
N HIS A 49 17.84 -2.63 0.65
CA HIS A 49 16.94 -3.73 0.29
C HIS A 49 15.98 -4.15 1.42
N ASP A 50 16.18 -3.63 2.64
CA ASP A 50 15.28 -3.85 3.78
C ASP A 50 14.16 -2.80 3.84
N VAL A 51 14.17 -1.83 2.93
CA VAL A 51 13.15 -0.77 2.87
C VAL A 51 12.37 -0.89 1.57
N ALA A 52 11.05 -0.96 1.68
CA ALA A 52 10.13 -0.93 0.56
C ALA A 52 9.22 0.29 0.63
N CYS A 53 8.76 0.76 -0.52
CA CYS A 53 7.70 1.75 -0.61
C CYS A 53 6.33 1.04 -0.63
N GLU A 54 5.40 1.55 0.16
CA GLU A 54 3.99 1.17 0.15
C GLU A 54 3.16 2.42 -0.11
N PHE A 55 2.15 2.28 -0.96
CA PHE A 55 1.16 3.31 -1.21
C PHE A 55 -0.07 3.02 -0.36
N PHE A 56 -0.76 4.05 0.10
CA PHE A 56 -1.98 3.90 0.86
C PHE A 56 -3.02 4.93 0.43
N LEU A 57 -4.30 4.57 0.58
CA LEU A 57 -5.43 5.48 0.42
C LEU A 57 -5.94 5.83 1.82
N GLY A 58 -5.77 7.07 2.25
CA GLY A 58 -6.23 7.57 3.54
C GLY A 58 -7.52 8.38 3.42
N CYS A 59 -8.31 8.43 4.49
CA CYS A 59 -9.42 9.37 4.62
C CYS A 59 -8.97 10.62 5.37
N CYS A 60 -9.10 11.80 4.75
CA CYS A 60 -8.67 13.06 5.35
C CYS A 60 -9.58 13.52 6.50
N ASP A 61 -10.80 12.97 6.61
CA ASP A 61 -11.78 13.40 7.62
C ASP A 61 -11.63 12.65 8.94
N CYS A 62 -11.38 11.33 8.90
CA CYS A 62 -11.26 10.48 10.10
C CYS A 62 -9.89 9.82 10.28
N SER A 63 -8.93 10.08 9.39
CA SER A 63 -7.58 9.49 9.40
C SER A 63 -7.53 7.97 9.17
N GLU A 64 -8.62 7.35 8.72
CA GLU A 64 -8.66 5.91 8.43
C GLU A 64 -7.78 5.56 7.23
N THR A 65 -7.05 4.44 7.32
CA THR A 65 -6.31 3.87 6.18
C THR A 65 -7.21 2.90 5.44
N VAL A 66 -7.78 3.34 4.32
CA VAL A 66 -8.79 2.61 3.53
C VAL A 66 -8.19 1.45 2.74
N LEU A 67 -6.97 1.61 2.23
CA LEU A 67 -6.27 0.61 1.43
C LEU A 67 -4.76 0.78 1.58
N VAL A 68 -4.01 -0.31 1.54
CA VAL A 68 -2.54 -0.32 1.42
C VAL A 68 -2.17 -1.21 0.24
N VAL A 69 -1.21 -0.76 -0.57
CA VAL A 69 -0.77 -1.46 -1.76
C VAL A 69 0.74 -1.39 -1.93
N ALA A 70 1.34 -2.49 -2.41
CA ALA A 70 2.76 -2.54 -2.67
C ALA A 70 3.14 -1.69 -3.89
N ALA A 71 4.31 -1.06 -3.86
CA ALA A 71 4.81 -0.28 -5.01
C ALA A 71 4.91 -1.09 -6.32
N GLY A 72 5.16 -2.40 -6.23
CA GLY A 72 5.18 -3.29 -7.40
C GLY A 72 3.83 -3.40 -8.11
N ASP A 73 2.75 -3.47 -7.34
CA ASP A 73 1.39 -3.53 -7.89
C ASP A 73 1.00 -2.19 -8.54
N VAL A 74 1.45 -1.06 -7.95
CA VAL A 74 1.26 0.29 -8.53
C VAL A 74 2.01 0.43 -9.85
N ALA A 75 3.26 -0.04 -9.90
CA ALA A 75 4.04 -0.02 -11.14
C ALA A 75 3.37 -0.88 -12.24
N ALA A 76 2.83 -2.05 -11.88
CA ALA A 76 2.11 -2.90 -12.82
C ALA A 76 0.82 -2.22 -13.33
N PHE A 77 0.04 -1.59 -12.44
CA PHE A 77 -1.15 -0.82 -12.79
C PHE A 77 -0.84 0.31 -13.77
N LEU A 78 0.13 1.17 -13.44
CA LEU A 78 0.50 2.31 -14.29
C LEU A 78 1.05 1.87 -15.65
N THR A 79 1.78 0.75 -15.68
CA THR A 79 2.26 0.16 -16.95
C THR A 79 1.08 -0.31 -17.80
N ALA A 80 0.09 -0.96 -17.20
CA ALA A 80 -1.11 -1.41 -17.90
C ALA A 80 -1.96 -0.23 -18.41
N GLU A 81 -2.09 0.86 -17.66
CA GLU A 81 -2.81 2.06 -18.13
C GLU A 81 -2.07 2.80 -19.26
N THR A 82 -0.73 2.80 -19.24
CA THR A 82 0.07 3.57 -20.22
C THR A 82 0.19 2.85 -21.56
N TYR A 83 0.19 1.51 -21.56
CA TYR A 83 0.49 0.70 -22.75
C TYR A 83 -0.61 -0.32 -23.10
N GLY A 84 -1.77 -0.27 -22.44
CA GLY A 84 -2.91 -1.16 -22.64
C GLY A 84 -3.98 -0.63 -23.60
#